data_AF-A0A183Q3F9-F1
#
_entry.id   AF-A0A183Q3F9-F1
#
_cell.length_a   1.000
_cell.length_b   1.000
_cell.length_c   1.000
_cell.angle_alpha   90.00
_cell.angle_beta   90.00
_cell.angle_gamma   90.00
#
_symmetry.space_group_name_H-M   'P 1'
#
loop_
_entity.id
_entity.type
_entity.pdbx_description
1 polymer ?
#
loop_
_entity_poly.entity_id
_entity_poly.type
_entity_poly.pdbx_seq_one_letter_code
_entity_poly.pdbx_strand_id
1 'polypeptide(L)'
;MMIKCGFWDILNNTNLTVKAKSNAGQALGLLCLVYNFPLTVLKNYNFGDTSEGNIAFLQYTIMELCTGEYQNVLAKLLQLSAYTRLCRNCRIFMRKHLINEMVADDKFDSNLKAIVTKLVSDMREAESF
;
A
#
# COMPACT_ATOMS: atom_id res chain seq x y z
N MET A 1 18.26 -8.57 1.94
CA MET A 1 18.72 -7.46 1.07
C MET A 1 18.24 -7.65 -0.38
N MET A 2 18.37 -8.86 -0.94
CA MET A 2 18.02 -9.19 -2.34
C MET A 2 16.55 -8.91 -2.75
N ILE A 3 15.57 -9.24 -1.91
CA ILE A 3 14.13 -9.06 -2.23
C ILE A 3 13.73 -7.57 -2.32
N LYS A 4 14.31 -6.70 -1.49
CA LYS A 4 14.02 -5.25 -1.54
C LYS A 4 14.47 -4.62 -2.85
N CYS A 5 15.65 -5.02 -3.34
CA CYS A 5 16.17 -4.58 -4.64
C CYS A 5 15.26 -5.04 -5.78
N GLY A 6 14.79 -6.29 -5.75
CA GLY A 6 13.88 -6.81 -6.78
C GLY A 6 12.58 -6.00 -6.93
N PHE A 7 11.96 -5.56 -5.82
CA PHE A 7 10.79 -4.68 -5.90
C PHE A 7 11.11 -3.29 -6.46
N TRP A 8 12.32 -2.78 -6.19
CA TRP A 8 12.75 -1.52 -6.78
C TRP A 8 12.95 -1.65 -8.29
N ASP A 9 13.57 -2.73 -8.76
CA ASP A 9 13.74 -3.00 -10.19
C ASP A 9 12.38 -3.10 -10.88
N ILE A 10 11.37 -3.70 -10.25
CA ILE A 10 9.99 -3.76 -10.76
C ILE A 10 9.36 -2.36 -10.86
N LEU A 11 9.54 -1.50 -9.86
CA LEU A 11 8.99 -0.14 -9.88
C LEU A 11 9.61 0.72 -10.99
N ASN A 12 10.91 0.54 -11.26
CA ASN A 12 11.63 1.28 -12.31
C ASN A 12 11.45 0.69 -13.71
N ASN A 13 11.00 -0.57 -13.83
CA ASN A 13 10.83 -1.21 -15.13
C ASN A 13 9.53 -0.75 -15.79
N THR A 14 9.66 -0.01 -16.89
CA THR A 14 8.54 0.52 -17.68
C THR A 14 7.96 -0.50 -18.67
N ASN A 15 8.63 -1.63 -18.90
CA ASN A 15 8.20 -2.68 -19.83
C ASN A 15 7.25 -3.71 -19.17
N LEU A 16 7.04 -3.62 -17.86
CA LEU A 16 6.13 -4.52 -17.15
C LEU A 16 4.68 -4.09 -17.33
N THR A 17 3.82 -5.07 -17.58
CA THR A 17 2.38 -4.84 -17.66
C THR A 17 1.81 -4.44 -16.30
N VAL A 18 0.66 -3.74 -16.31
CA VAL A 18 -0.08 -3.41 -15.08
C VAL A 18 -0.33 -4.65 -14.24
N LYS A 19 -0.77 -5.76 -14.87
CA LYS A 19 -0.99 -7.05 -14.19
C LYS A 19 0.27 -7.60 -13.51
N ALA A 20 1.43 -7.52 -14.17
CA ALA A 20 2.69 -7.96 -13.56
C ALA A 20 3.03 -7.13 -12.31
N LYS A 21 2.80 -5.81 -12.36
CA LYS A 21 3.01 -4.92 -11.21
C LYS A 21 1.97 -5.14 -10.11
N SER A 22 0.70 -5.38 -10.44
CA SER A 22 -0.34 -5.79 -9.48
C SER A 22 0.07 -7.06 -8.73
N ASN A 23 0.50 -8.11 -9.45
CA ASN A 23 0.93 -9.37 -8.86
C ASN A 23 2.15 -9.17 -7.94
N ALA A 24 3.11 -8.34 -8.34
CA ALA A 24 4.24 -7.99 -7.49
C ALA A 24 3.80 -7.24 -6.23
N GLY A 25 2.81 -6.34 -6.35
CA GLY A 25 2.19 -5.66 -5.21
C GLY A 25 1.56 -6.65 -4.22
N GLN A 26 0.76 -7.59 -4.72
CA GLN A 26 0.20 -8.67 -3.89
C GLN A 26 1.29 -9.49 -3.20
N ALA A 27 2.34 -9.87 -3.93
CA ALA A 27 3.47 -10.59 -3.34
C ALA A 27 4.14 -9.80 -2.22
N LEU A 28 4.34 -8.49 -2.38
CA LEU A 28 4.85 -7.63 -1.31
C LEU A 28 3.90 -7.60 -0.11
N GLY A 29 2.60 -7.46 -0.35
CA GLY A 29 1.58 -7.45 0.71
C GLY A 29 1.60 -8.73 1.54
N LEU A 30 1.64 -9.89 0.88
CA LEU A 30 1.76 -11.21 1.52
C LEU A 30 3.05 -11.32 2.35
N LEU A 31 4.19 -10.86 1.80
CA LEU A 31 5.46 -10.86 2.52
C LEU A 31 5.38 -9.99 3.79
N CYS A 32 4.76 -8.82 3.70
CA CYS A 32 4.58 -7.93 4.83
C CYS A 32 3.63 -8.51 5.90
N LEU A 33 2.57 -9.19 5.47
CA LEU A 33 1.55 -9.79 6.34
C LEU A 33 2.05 -11.06 7.03
N VAL A 34 2.55 -12.03 6.27
CA VAL A 34 2.88 -13.38 6.76
C VAL A 34 4.29 -13.44 7.36
N TYR A 35 5.25 -12.77 6.73
CA TYR A 35 6.67 -12.87 7.10
C TYR A 35 7.19 -11.61 7.83
N ASN A 36 6.27 -10.72 8.23
CA ASN A 36 6.60 -9.45 8.88
C ASN A 36 7.62 -8.61 8.07
N PHE A 37 7.65 -8.76 6.74
CA PHE A 37 8.59 -8.04 5.89
C PHE A 37 8.42 -6.52 6.09
N PRO A 38 9.51 -5.74 6.12
CA PRO A 38 9.43 -4.32 6.46
C PRO A 38 8.93 -3.49 5.27
N LEU A 39 7.86 -2.72 5.50
CA LEU A 39 7.22 -1.85 4.50
C LEU A 39 8.12 -0.69 4.02
N THR A 40 9.30 -0.55 4.61
CA THR A 40 10.37 0.40 4.22
C THR A 40 10.78 0.36 2.74
N VAL A 41 10.42 -0.69 1.99
CA VAL A 41 10.60 -0.72 0.53
C VAL A 41 9.86 0.43 -0.16
N LEU A 42 8.77 0.93 0.45
CA LEU A 42 8.00 2.08 -0.04
C LEU A 42 8.72 3.42 0.13
N LYS A 43 9.87 3.49 0.82
CA LYS A 43 10.67 4.73 0.92
C LYS A 43 11.07 5.29 -0.45
N ASN A 44 11.29 4.41 -1.41
CA ASN A 44 11.68 4.77 -2.77
C ASN A 44 10.49 4.87 -3.72
N TYR A 45 9.27 4.65 -3.24
CA TYR A 45 8.07 4.76 -4.06
C TYR A 45 7.78 6.24 -4.35
N ASN A 46 7.57 6.57 -5.62
CA ASN A 46 7.20 7.92 -6.02
C ASN A 46 5.67 8.12 -5.94
N PHE A 47 5.20 8.80 -4.90
CA PHE A 47 3.77 9.09 -4.71
C PHE A 47 3.19 10.12 -5.69
N GLY A 48 4.02 10.79 -6.48
CA GLY A 48 3.60 11.62 -7.61
C GLY A 48 3.50 10.85 -8.93
N ASP A 49 3.81 9.56 -8.95
CA ASP A 49 3.73 8.72 -10.15
C ASP A 49 2.28 8.54 -10.60
N THR A 50 2.04 8.74 -11.89
CA THR A 50 0.73 8.60 -12.54
C THR A 50 0.63 7.36 -13.41
N SER A 51 1.67 6.52 -13.46
CA SER A 51 1.65 5.26 -14.20
C SER A 51 0.69 4.27 -13.56
N GLU A 52 -0.23 3.75 -14.37
CA GLU A 52 -1.23 2.76 -13.93
C GLU A 52 -0.57 1.55 -13.26
N GLY A 53 0.59 1.13 -13.77
CA GLY A 53 1.32 -0.01 -13.21
C GLY A 53 1.84 0.24 -11.78
N ASN A 54 2.44 1.40 -11.49
CA ASN A 54 2.96 1.67 -10.15
C ASN A 54 1.83 1.99 -9.16
N ILE A 55 0.77 2.66 -9.62
CA ILE A 55 -0.45 2.83 -8.84
C ILE A 55 -1.02 1.45 -8.48
N ALA A 56 -1.17 0.55 -9.46
CA ALA A 56 -1.67 -0.80 -9.24
C ALA A 56 -0.77 -1.61 -8.28
N PHE A 57 0.56 -1.50 -8.41
CA PHE A 57 1.48 -2.12 -7.47
C PHE A 57 1.16 -1.75 -6.02
N LEU A 58 1.02 -0.46 -5.72
CA LEU A 58 0.79 -0.01 -4.35
C LEU A 58 -0.65 -0.29 -3.88
N GLN A 59 -1.65 -0.16 -4.76
CA GLN A 59 -3.04 -0.53 -4.46
C GLN A 59 -3.13 -1.99 -4.00
N TYR A 60 -2.60 -2.91 -4.81
CA TYR A 60 -2.67 -4.34 -4.52
C TYR A 60 -1.80 -4.74 -3.32
N THR A 61 -0.69 -4.03 -3.05
CA THR A 61 0.08 -4.22 -1.81
C THR A 61 -0.78 -3.93 -0.57
N ILE A 62 -1.52 -2.82 -0.59
CA ILE A 62 -2.33 -2.38 0.55
C ILE A 62 -3.58 -3.25 0.68
N MET A 63 -4.24 -3.59 -0.43
CA MET A 63 -5.39 -4.49 -0.41
C MET A 63 -5.04 -5.85 0.19
N GLU A 64 -3.89 -6.41 -0.21
CA GLU A 64 -3.42 -7.69 0.32
C GLU A 64 -3.10 -7.59 1.82
N LEU A 65 -2.46 -6.51 2.27
CA LEU A 65 -2.25 -6.25 3.69
C LEU A 65 -3.57 -6.23 4.47
N CYS A 66 -4.60 -5.58 3.93
CA CYS A 66 -5.92 -5.46 4.55
C CYS A 66 -6.71 -6.77 4.62
N THR A 67 -6.20 -7.89 4.10
CA THR A 67 -6.77 -9.24 4.35
C THR A 67 -6.44 -9.76 5.75
N GLY A 68 -5.43 -9.17 6.41
CA GLY A 68 -5.01 -9.52 7.76
C GLY A 68 -5.87 -8.88 8.87
N GLU A 69 -5.58 -9.27 10.11
CA GLU A 69 -6.20 -8.66 11.29
C GLU A 69 -5.89 -7.16 11.38
N TYR A 70 -6.93 -6.35 11.59
CA TYR A 70 -6.85 -4.88 11.57
C TYR A 70 -5.68 -4.30 12.38
N GLN A 71 -5.46 -4.78 13.62
CA GLN A 71 -4.40 -4.26 14.49
C GLN A 71 -3.00 -4.52 13.93
N ASN A 72 -2.80 -5.68 13.28
CA ASN A 72 -1.52 -6.01 12.64
C ASN A 72 -1.28 -5.14 11.42
N VAL A 73 -2.32 -4.88 10.63
CA VAL A 73 -2.25 -3.99 9.45
C VAL A 73 -1.94 -2.56 9.87
N LEU A 74 -2.65 -2.04 10.87
CA LEU A 74 -2.43 -0.70 11.41
C LEU A 74 -0.99 -0.57 11.93
N ALA A 75 -0.54 -1.49 12.78
CA ALA A 75 0.83 -1.49 13.29
C ALA A 75 1.87 -1.53 12.16
N LYS A 76 1.62 -2.31 11.09
CA LYS A 76 2.50 -2.39 9.92
C LYS A 76 2.59 -1.06 9.16
N LEU A 77 1.45 -0.41 8.90
CA LEU A 77 1.40 0.88 8.21
C LEU A 77 1.98 2.00 9.07
N LEU A 78 1.77 1.96 10.39
CA LEU A 78 2.36 2.93 11.32
C LEU A 78 3.89 2.82 11.42
N GLN A 79 4.53 1.75 10.94
CA GLN A 79 5.98 1.73 10.76
C GLN A 79 6.47 2.86 9.83
N LEU A 80 5.60 3.37 8.95
CA LEU A 80 5.90 4.50 8.08
C LEU A 80 5.90 5.84 8.83
N SER A 81 5.33 5.95 10.03
CA SER A 81 5.26 7.21 10.79
C SER A 81 6.64 7.72 11.22
N ALA A 82 7.62 6.83 11.36
CA ALA A 82 9.04 7.17 11.49
C ALA A 82 9.56 8.06 10.33
N TYR A 83 8.81 8.13 9.22
CA TYR A 83 9.03 8.98 8.07
C TYR A 83 7.74 9.77 7.80
N THR A 84 7.49 10.86 8.53
CA THR A 84 6.21 11.61 8.52
C THR A 84 5.65 11.89 7.12
N ARG A 85 6.51 12.25 6.16
CA ARG A 85 6.12 12.47 4.76
C ARG A 85 5.65 11.20 4.06
N LEU A 86 6.30 10.07 4.31
CA LEU A 86 5.96 8.77 3.73
C LEU A 86 4.61 8.26 4.27
N CYS A 87 4.39 8.37 5.59
CA CYS A 87 3.11 8.03 6.20
C CYS A 87 1.96 8.85 5.60
N ARG A 88 2.14 10.18 5.55
CA ARG A 88 1.17 11.11 4.94
C ARG A 88 0.90 10.80 3.48
N ASN A 89 1.93 10.55 2.69
CA ASN A 89 1.79 10.24 1.27
C ASN A 89 1.05 8.90 1.07
N CYS A 90 1.36 7.89 1.88
CA CYS A 90 0.64 6.61 1.87
C CYS A 90 -0.84 6.80 2.19
N ARG A 91 -1.16 7.59 3.22
CA ARG A 91 -2.55 7.91 3.58
C ARG A 91 -3.29 8.65 2.47
N ILE A 92 -2.65 9.65 1.84
CA ILE A 92 -3.23 10.38 0.70
C ILE A 92 -3.48 9.43 -0.47
N PHE A 93 -2.53 8.53 -0.76
CA PHE A 93 -2.67 7.52 -1.80
C PHE A 93 -3.87 6.61 -1.54
N MET A 94 -3.99 6.04 -0.32
CA MET A 94 -5.12 5.20 0.07
C MET A 94 -6.46 5.91 -0.12
N ARG A 95 -6.56 7.17 0.29
CA ARG A 95 -7.78 7.96 0.09
C ARG A 95 -8.12 8.15 -1.38
N LYS A 96 -7.12 8.50 -2.21
CA LYS A 96 -7.32 8.80 -3.63
C LYS A 96 -7.62 7.56 -4.47
N HIS A 97 -6.88 6.48 -4.24
CA HIS A 97 -6.81 5.32 -5.13
C HIS A 97 -7.49 4.07 -4.58
N LEU A 98 -7.79 4.00 -3.28
CA LEU A 98 -8.57 2.88 -2.72
C LEU A 98 -9.97 3.34 -2.37
N ILE A 99 -10.12 4.37 -1.52
CA ILE A 99 -11.47 4.79 -1.09
C ILE A 99 -12.32 5.26 -2.28
N ASN A 100 -11.81 6.18 -3.10
CA ASN A 100 -12.61 6.70 -4.23
C ASN A 100 -12.94 5.63 -5.28
N GLU A 101 -12.00 4.72 -5.57
CA GLU A 101 -12.23 3.62 -6.52
C GLU A 101 -13.18 2.56 -5.93
N MET A 102 -13.02 2.21 -4.66
CA MET A 102 -13.92 1.30 -3.95
C MET A 102 -15.34 1.88 -3.79
N VAL A 103 -15.50 3.19 -3.68
CA VAL A 103 -16.83 3.83 -3.66
C VAL A 103 -17.50 3.77 -5.03
N ALA A 104 -16.72 3.77 -6.11
CA ALA A 104 -17.23 3.71 -7.48
C ALA A 104 -17.50 2.27 -7.98
N ASP A 105 -16.92 1.25 -7.35
CA ASP A 105 -17.05 -0.15 -7.75
C ASP A 105 -17.65 -1.03 -6.62
N ASP A 106 -18.84 -1.56 -6.89
CA ASP A 106 -19.59 -2.44 -5.97
C ASP A 106 -18.95 -3.83 -5.82
N LYS A 107 -17.93 -4.17 -6.61
CA LYS A 107 -17.22 -5.46 -6.51
C LYS A 107 -16.29 -5.56 -5.29
N PHE A 108 -15.97 -4.45 -4.64
CA PHE A 108 -15.14 -4.46 -3.46
C PHE A 108 -15.94 -4.84 -2.20
N ASP A 109 -15.40 -5.77 -1.41
CA ASP A 109 -15.99 -6.21 -0.15
C ASP A 109 -16.21 -5.02 0.80
N SER A 110 -17.43 -4.90 1.32
CA SER A 110 -17.83 -3.95 2.36
C SER A 110 -16.88 -3.93 3.57
N ASN A 111 -16.32 -5.07 3.96
CA ASN A 111 -15.37 -5.17 5.05
C ASN A 111 -14.03 -4.50 4.70
N LEU A 112 -13.51 -4.74 3.49
CA LEU A 112 -12.30 -4.09 3.00
C LEU A 112 -12.46 -2.56 2.96
N LYS A 113 -13.62 -2.08 2.50
CA LYS A 113 -13.96 -0.64 2.50
C LYS A 113 -13.91 -0.04 3.91
N ALA A 114 -14.50 -0.73 4.89
CA ALA A 114 -14.49 -0.30 6.28
C ALA A 114 -13.08 -0.28 6.87
N ILE A 115 -12.28 -1.32 6.62
CA ILE A 115 -10.88 -1.43 7.07
C ILE A 115 -10.04 -0.28 6.51
N VAL A 116 -10.07 -0.06 5.20
CA VAL A 116 -9.27 1.00 4.55
C VAL A 116 -9.68 2.38 5.04
N THR A 117 -10.98 2.64 5.19
CA THR A 117 -11.50 3.92 5.71
C THR A 117 -11.01 4.17 7.13
N LYS A 118 -11.07 3.15 8.00
CA LYS A 118 -10.60 3.25 9.37
C LYS A 118 -9.08 3.45 9.44
N LEU A 119 -8.30 2.71 8.64
CA LEU A 119 -6.85 2.89 8.54
C LEU A 119 -6.46 4.32 8.17
N VAL A 120 -7.13 4.92 7.17
CA VAL A 120 -6.85 6.31 6.77
C VAL A 120 -7.14 7.30 7.90
N SER A 121 -8.14 7.04 8.74
CA SER A 121 -8.42 7.85 9.93
C SER A 121 -7.32 7.71 10.98
N ASP A 122 -7.03 6.49 11.40
CA ASP A 122 -6.09 6.21 12.50
C ASP A 122 -4.66 6.62 12.13
N MET A 123 -4.26 6.47 10.85
CA MET A 123 -2.97 6.98 10.35
C MET A 123 -2.86 8.50 10.45
N ARG A 124 -3.97 9.26 10.29
CA ARG A 124 -3.96 10.72 10.41
C ARG A 124 -3.69 11.18 11.84
N GLU A 125 -4.27 10.48 12.81
CA GLU A 125 -4.08 10.78 14.23
C GLU A 125 -2.62 10.59 14.64
N ALA A 126 -1.97 9.55 14.12
CA ALA A 126 -0.56 9.27 14.35
C ALA A 126 0.43 10.25 13.69
N GLU A 127 0.00 11.07 12.72
CA GLU A 127 0.83 12.10 12.07
C GLU A 127 0.93 13.40 12.89
N SER A 128 0.15 13.54 13.97
CA SER A 128 -0.03 14.78 14.72
C SER A 128 0.92 14.95 15.93
N PHE A 129 1.95 14.10 16.03
CA PHE A 129 2.94 14.10 17.13
C PHE A 129 4.35 14.35 16.62
#